data_AF-A2QUJ8-F1
#
_entry.id   AF-A2QUJ8-F1
#
_cell.length_a   1.000
_cell.length_b   1.000
_cell.length_c   1.000
_cell.angle_alpha   90.00
_cell.angle_beta   90.00
_cell.angle_gamma   90.00
#
_symmetry.space_group_name_H-M   'P 1'
#
loop_
_entity.id
_entity.type
_entity.pdbx_description
1 polymer ?
#
loop_
_entity_poly.entity_id
_entity_poly.type
_entity_poly.pdbx_seq_one_letter_code
_entity_poly.pdbx_strand_id
1 'polypeptide(L)'
;MLVASVLKIFYWFGAYYSLSLLIQAVITVGVQVVLLKVALDNRPSPGLKNSVEHVPFSSVDNGGGFARPYDFWQWKSAKPYWMFLAYFIGALTFIQVLLPPIAYSESYIGLLGYVGLAVEATLPLPQIFKNHKSRSCAGFRLSVLAAWILGDLMKLSYFFCSQEVIPWAFRMCGLFQCVCDLYLGVQFWMYSGASFRTAGSPRGPSESYNVEEKDIRMT
;
A
#
# COMPACT_ATOMS: atom_id res chain seq x y z
N MET A 1 3.87 -5.34 2.04
CA MET A 1 4.50 -6.21 1.02
C MET A 1 5.76 -6.91 1.51
N LEU A 2 6.79 -6.19 1.97
CA LEU A 2 8.07 -6.81 2.38
C LEU A 2 7.90 -7.88 3.48
N VAL A 3 7.28 -7.52 4.60
CA VAL A 3 7.01 -8.44 5.74
C VAL A 3 6.22 -9.68 5.29
N ALA A 4 5.14 -9.49 4.53
CA ALA A 4 4.34 -10.58 3.99
C ALA A 4 5.16 -11.52 3.09
N SER A 5 6.03 -10.97 2.24
CA SER A 5 6.85 -11.77 1.31
C SER A 5 7.93 -12.57 2.05
N VAL A 6 8.52 -12.00 3.10
CA VAL A 6 9.44 -12.72 4.00
C VAL A 6 8.71 -13.87 4.69
N LEU A 7 7.53 -13.62 5.28
CA LEU A 7 6.73 -14.68 5.93
C LEU A 7 6.38 -15.83 4.98
N LYS A 8 6.03 -15.53 3.71
CA LYS A 8 5.76 -16.55 2.69
C LYS A 8 6.99 -17.42 2.38
N ILE A 9 8.19 -16.83 2.33
CA ILE A 9 9.43 -17.60 2.13
C ILE A 9 9.68 -18.54 3.32
N PHE A 10 9.50 -18.07 4.56
CA PHE A 10 9.65 -18.91 5.75
C PHE A 10 8.58 -20.00 5.85
N TYR A 11 7.33 -19.69 5.47
CA TYR A 11 6.26 -20.67 5.36
C TYR A 11 6.64 -21.82 4.42
N TRP A 12 7.29 -21.52 3.28
CA TRP A 12 7.66 -22.52 2.28
C TRP A 12 8.59 -23.62 2.84
N PHE A 13 9.47 -23.28 3.78
CA PHE A 13 10.36 -24.26 4.42
C PHE A 13 9.61 -25.26 5.32
N GLY A 14 8.44 -24.88 5.85
CA GLY A 14 7.58 -25.76 6.63
C GLY A 14 6.56 -26.52 5.78
N ALA A 15 5.92 -25.82 4.85
CA ALA A 15 4.95 -26.39 3.93
C ALA A 15 5.19 -25.88 2.49
N TYR A 16 5.60 -26.80 1.62
CA TYR A 16 5.82 -26.51 0.21
C TYR A 16 4.51 -26.09 -0.46
N TYR A 17 4.53 -24.92 -1.07
CA TYR A 17 3.50 -24.45 -2.00
C TYR A 17 4.13 -24.18 -3.37
N SER A 18 3.29 -23.86 -4.36
CA SER A 18 3.69 -23.60 -5.74
C SER A 18 4.99 -22.79 -5.87
N LEU A 19 5.93 -23.32 -6.66
CA LEU A 19 7.20 -22.66 -6.95
C LEU A 19 7.00 -21.27 -7.59
N SER A 20 5.94 -21.10 -8.39
CA SER A 20 5.60 -19.82 -9.02
C SER A 20 5.36 -18.72 -7.99
N LEU A 21 4.64 -19.04 -6.92
CA LEU A 21 4.36 -18.10 -5.82
C LEU A 21 5.60 -17.85 -4.96
N LEU A 22 6.50 -18.82 -4.84
CA LEU A 22 7.78 -18.64 -4.14
C LEU A 22 8.66 -17.65 -4.92
N ILE A 23 8.81 -17.86 -6.23
CA ILE A 23 9.56 -16.94 -7.11
C ILE A 23 8.96 -15.53 -7.02
N GLN A 24 7.63 -15.40 -7.02
CA GLN A 24 6.94 -14.12 -6.83
C GLN A 24 7.33 -13.46 -5.50
N ALA A 25 7.35 -14.22 -4.39
CA ALA A 25 7.72 -13.70 -3.08
C ALA A 25 9.19 -13.24 -3.05
N VAL A 26 10.11 -14.03 -3.61
CA VAL A 26 11.56 -13.70 -3.66
C VAL A 26 11.81 -12.43 -4.48
N ILE A 27 11.22 -12.33 -5.67
CA ILE A 27 11.32 -11.13 -6.52
C ILE A 27 10.73 -9.92 -5.79
N THR A 28 9.58 -10.11 -5.12
CA THR A 28 8.92 -9.02 -4.38
C THR A 28 9.80 -8.52 -3.22
N VAL A 29 10.48 -9.41 -2.50
CA VAL A 29 11.46 -9.00 -1.47
C VAL A 29 12.55 -8.15 -2.09
N GLY A 30 13.18 -8.61 -3.19
CA GLY A 30 14.24 -7.86 -3.88
C GLY A 30 13.79 -6.46 -4.30
N VAL A 31 12.66 -6.37 -5.01
CA VAL A 31 12.10 -5.09 -5.46
C VAL A 31 11.77 -4.18 -4.27
N GLN A 32 11.15 -4.71 -3.21
CA GLN A 32 10.76 -3.91 -2.05
C GLN A 32 11.97 -3.42 -1.25
N VAL A 33 13.06 -4.19 -1.17
CA VAL A 33 14.32 -3.76 -0.56
C VAL A 33 14.96 -2.62 -1.37
N VAL A 34 14.97 -2.73 -2.69
CA VAL A 34 15.46 -1.65 -3.57
C VAL A 34 14.60 -0.40 -3.44
N LEU A 35 13.26 -0.54 -3.49
CA LEU A 35 12.34 0.57 -3.32
C LEU A 35 12.47 1.21 -1.94
N LEU A 36 12.68 0.42 -0.88
CA LEU A 36 12.93 0.94 0.46
C LEU A 36 14.22 1.77 0.48
N LYS A 37 15.31 1.25 -0.08
CA LYS A 37 16.59 1.95 -0.18
C LYS A 37 16.44 3.26 -0.96
N VAL A 38 15.84 3.21 -2.13
CA VAL A 38 15.59 4.39 -2.98
C VAL A 38 14.70 5.41 -2.26
N ALA A 39 13.64 4.96 -1.59
CA ALA A 39 12.72 5.83 -0.86
C ALA A 39 13.40 6.51 0.35
N LEU A 40 14.27 5.79 1.05
CA LEU A 40 15.04 6.35 2.16
C LEU A 40 16.12 7.34 1.69
N ASP A 41 16.78 7.06 0.56
CA ASP A 41 17.79 7.95 -0.03
C ASP A 41 17.19 9.22 -0.63
N ASN A 42 15.98 9.15 -1.20
CA ASN A 42 15.31 10.28 -1.87
C ASN A 42 14.29 11.01 -0.97
N ARG A 43 14.21 10.67 0.32
CA ARG A 43 13.30 11.36 1.25
C ARG A 43 13.79 12.81 1.47
N PRO A 44 12.93 13.83 1.38
CA PRO A 44 13.33 15.20 1.70
C PRO A 44 13.86 15.26 3.15
N SER A 45 15.05 15.85 3.31
CA SER A 45 15.76 15.92 4.59
C SER A 45 14.90 16.62 5.66
N PRO A 46 14.83 16.09 6.90
CA PRO A 46 14.06 16.70 7.98
C PRO A 46 14.67 18.06 8.35
N GLY A 47 14.11 19.15 7.82
CA GLY A 47 14.57 20.50 8.17
C GLY A 47 14.34 21.61 7.14
N LEU A 48 13.92 21.31 5.90
CA LEU A 48 13.62 22.40 4.95
C LEU A 48 12.22 22.96 5.21
N LYS A 49 12.20 24.12 5.89
CA LYS A 49 11.06 24.90 6.41
C LYS A 49 9.82 25.09 5.50
N ASN A 50 9.88 24.71 4.23
CA ASN A 50 8.82 24.88 3.23
C ASN A 50 8.45 23.60 2.44
N SER A 51 9.04 22.45 2.74
CA SER A 51 8.64 21.21 2.06
C SER A 51 7.51 20.58 2.84
N VAL A 52 6.28 20.68 2.32
CA VAL A 52 5.16 19.83 2.75
C VAL A 52 5.69 18.40 2.81
N GLU A 53 5.86 17.86 4.01
CA GLU A 53 6.27 16.48 4.22
C GLU A 53 5.15 15.61 3.64
N HIS A 54 5.26 15.26 2.36
CA HIS A 54 4.38 14.30 1.71
C HIS A 54 4.75 12.89 2.20
N VAL A 55 4.76 12.65 3.51
CA VAL A 55 4.67 11.28 3.99
C VAL A 55 3.22 10.86 3.71
N PRO A 56 2.93 10.00 2.71
CA PRO A 56 1.59 9.52 2.54
C PRO A 56 1.17 8.87 3.87
N PHE A 57 -0.01 9.25 4.37
CA PHE A 57 -0.58 8.78 5.64
C PHE A 57 0.02 9.37 6.94
N SER A 58 0.80 10.48 6.90
CA SER A 58 1.19 11.24 8.11
C SER A 58 0.18 12.31 8.54
N SER A 59 -0.89 12.54 7.77
CA SER A 59 -1.88 13.58 8.05
C SER A 59 -2.84 13.16 9.16
N VAL A 60 -2.34 13.08 10.39
CA VAL A 60 -3.13 12.88 11.62
C VAL A 60 -2.71 13.87 12.73
N ASP A 61 -1.99 14.94 12.41
CA ASP A 61 -1.61 15.94 13.44
C ASP A 61 -2.68 16.99 13.77
N ASN A 62 -3.87 16.94 13.13
CA ASN A 62 -5.00 17.80 13.50
C ASN A 62 -6.17 16.97 14.06
N GLY A 63 -6.06 16.64 15.36
CA GLY A 63 -7.21 16.73 16.27
C GLY A 63 -8.13 15.51 16.47
N GLY A 64 -7.80 14.28 16.05
CA GLY A 64 -8.67 13.14 16.43
C GLY A 64 -8.49 11.80 15.73
N GLY A 65 -7.36 11.52 15.08
CA GLY A 65 -7.10 10.17 14.52
C GLY A 65 -6.16 9.36 15.41
N PHE A 66 -6.26 8.03 15.33
CA PHE A 66 -5.31 7.11 15.97
C PHE A 66 -3.87 7.45 15.56
N ALA A 67 -3.08 7.99 16.48
CA ALA A 67 -1.64 8.09 16.32
C ALA A 67 -1.06 6.67 16.30
N ARG A 68 -0.21 6.37 15.31
CA ARG A 68 0.36 5.03 15.16
C ARG A 68 1.30 4.76 16.34
N PRO A 69 1.14 3.66 17.09
CA PRO A 69 2.04 3.36 18.20
C PRO A 69 3.50 3.36 17.74
N TYR A 70 4.37 4.06 18.47
CA TYR A 70 5.81 4.16 18.23
C TYR A 70 6.23 4.65 16.84
N ASP A 71 5.38 5.43 16.16
CA ASP A 71 5.59 5.88 14.78
C ASP A 71 6.00 4.72 13.85
N PHE A 72 5.39 3.55 14.06
CA PHE A 72 5.80 2.32 13.40
C PHE A 72 5.87 2.51 11.88
N TRP A 73 7.05 2.24 11.30
CA TRP A 73 7.36 2.44 9.88
C TRP A 73 7.32 3.90 9.37
N GLN A 74 7.21 4.88 10.25
CA GLN A 74 7.28 6.32 9.95
C GLN A 74 8.56 6.98 10.52
N TRP A 75 9.54 6.16 10.94
CA TRP A 75 10.80 6.60 11.52
C TRP A 75 11.55 7.62 10.65
N LYS A 76 12.17 8.61 11.30
CA LYS A 76 12.89 9.69 10.59
C LYS A 76 14.22 9.22 9.99
N SER A 77 14.91 8.30 10.66
CA SER A 77 16.19 7.76 10.21
C SER A 77 16.00 6.45 9.44
N ALA A 78 16.91 6.17 8.51
CA ALA A 78 16.91 4.92 7.75
C ALA A 78 17.27 3.69 8.61
N LYS A 79 18.08 3.88 9.65
CA LYS A 79 18.64 2.81 10.50
C LYS A 79 17.56 1.91 11.16
N PRO A 80 16.48 2.46 11.77
CA PRO A 80 15.38 1.65 12.31
C PRO A 80 14.70 0.71 11.30
N TYR A 81 14.58 1.11 10.03
CA TYR A 81 13.97 0.26 9.00
C TYR A 81 14.78 -1.01 8.76
N TRP A 82 16.10 -0.86 8.60
CA TRP A 82 17.01 -1.98 8.41
C TRP A 82 17.16 -2.83 9.67
N MET A 83 17.19 -2.21 10.85
CA MET A 83 17.22 -2.93 12.12
C MET A 83 15.96 -3.77 12.32
N PHE A 84 14.77 -3.21 12.08
CA PHE A 84 13.52 -3.96 12.14
C PHE A 84 13.54 -5.16 11.19
N LEU A 85 13.98 -4.95 9.94
CA LEU A 85 14.05 -6.03 8.95
C LEU A 85 15.05 -7.13 9.36
N ALA A 86 16.23 -6.74 9.84
CA ALA A 86 17.26 -7.66 10.29
C ALA A 86 16.79 -8.46 11.52
N TYR A 87 16.18 -7.81 12.51
CA TYR A 87 15.62 -8.50 13.67
C TYR A 87 14.46 -9.41 13.30
N PHE A 88 13.61 -8.98 12.37
CA PHE A 88 12.48 -9.79 11.92
C PHE A 88 12.95 -11.07 11.22
N ILE A 89 13.87 -10.97 10.26
CA ILE A 89 14.46 -12.13 9.58
C ILE A 89 15.24 -12.99 10.58
N GLY A 90 16.07 -12.37 11.41
CA GLY A 90 16.88 -13.07 12.42
C GLY A 90 16.03 -13.85 13.43
N ALA A 91 14.91 -13.29 13.89
CA ALA A 91 13.98 -13.97 14.79
C ALA A 91 13.30 -15.18 14.11
N LEU A 92 12.87 -15.03 12.85
CA LEU A 92 12.30 -16.14 12.08
C LEU A 92 13.34 -17.25 11.86
N THR A 93 14.56 -16.90 11.48
CA THR A 93 15.67 -17.86 11.33
C THR A 93 16.03 -18.53 12.66
N PHE A 94 16.05 -17.78 13.76
CA PHE A 94 16.31 -18.32 15.10
C PHE A 94 15.28 -19.39 15.45
N ILE A 95 13.98 -19.11 15.27
CA ILE A 95 12.91 -20.08 15.53
C ILE A 95 13.06 -21.30 14.61
N GLN A 96 13.30 -21.07 13.32
CA GLN A 96 13.39 -22.15 12.33
C GLN A 96 14.56 -23.11 12.59
N VAL A 97 15.73 -22.59 13.00
CA VAL A 97 16.97 -23.36 13.15
C VAL A 97 17.13 -23.92 14.57
N LEU A 98 16.85 -23.10 15.59
CA LEU A 98 17.15 -23.45 16.98
C LEU A 98 15.97 -24.04 17.74
N LEU A 99 14.75 -23.95 17.19
CA LEU A 99 13.55 -24.54 17.79
C LEU A 99 12.83 -25.50 16.82
N PRO A 100 13.47 -26.64 16.41
CA PRO A 100 12.84 -27.64 15.55
C PRO A 100 11.43 -28.09 15.94
N PRO A 101 11.08 -28.38 17.22
CA PRO A 101 9.73 -28.84 17.56
C PRO A 101 8.67 -27.76 17.29
N ILE A 102 9.03 -26.48 17.33
CA ILE A 102 8.12 -25.38 17.02
C ILE A 102 8.09 -25.15 15.50
N ALA A 103 9.25 -25.16 14.85
CA ALA A 103 9.40 -24.91 13.42
C ALA A 103 8.61 -25.91 12.54
N TYR A 104 8.52 -27.17 12.95
CA TYR A 104 7.76 -28.21 12.25
C TYR A 104 6.30 -28.34 12.73
N SER A 105 5.85 -27.50 13.66
CA SER A 105 4.46 -27.55 14.12
C SER A 105 3.51 -26.95 13.08
N GLU A 106 2.42 -27.65 12.78
CA GLU A 106 1.35 -27.19 11.87
C GLU A 106 0.79 -25.83 12.27
N SER A 107 0.74 -25.53 13.58
CA SER A 107 0.26 -24.26 14.11
C SER A 107 1.21 -23.10 13.77
N TYR A 108 2.52 -23.28 13.92
CA TYR A 108 3.52 -22.27 13.56
C TYR A 108 3.51 -22.01 12.05
N ILE A 109 3.54 -23.07 11.25
CA ILE A 109 3.52 -22.98 9.79
C ILE A 109 2.23 -22.28 9.34
N GLY A 110 1.06 -22.74 9.82
CA GLY A 110 -0.22 -22.11 9.55
C GLY A 110 -0.24 -20.63 9.94
N LEU A 111 0.28 -20.28 11.12
CA LEU A 111 0.35 -18.89 11.58
C LEU A 111 1.19 -18.01 10.65
N LEU A 112 2.37 -18.45 10.22
CA LEU A 112 3.20 -17.71 9.25
C LEU A 112 2.43 -17.44 7.95
N GLY A 113 1.73 -18.46 7.44
CA GLY A 113 0.93 -18.36 6.23
C GLY A 113 -0.23 -17.38 6.39
N TYR A 114 -1.05 -17.53 7.43
CA TYR A 114 -2.21 -16.67 7.67
C TYR A 114 -1.82 -15.22 7.94
N VAL A 115 -0.77 -14.97 8.73
CA VAL A 115 -0.28 -13.61 8.98
C VAL A 115 0.31 -13.02 7.69
N GLY A 116 1.08 -13.79 6.93
CA GLY A 116 1.63 -13.35 5.65
C GLY A 116 0.52 -12.93 4.67
N LEU A 117 -0.50 -13.77 4.53
CA LEU A 117 -1.67 -13.50 3.68
C LEU A 117 -2.48 -12.30 4.18
N ALA A 118 -2.74 -12.20 5.49
CA ALA A 118 -3.49 -11.08 6.06
C ALA A 118 -2.76 -9.73 5.87
N VAL A 119 -1.44 -9.71 6.09
CA VAL A 119 -0.61 -8.51 5.85
C VAL A 119 -0.57 -8.13 4.37
N GLU A 120 -0.66 -9.10 3.45
CA GLU A 120 -0.73 -8.81 2.01
C GLU A 120 -2.12 -8.33 1.57
N ALA A 121 -3.18 -9.00 2.03
CA ALA A 121 -4.57 -8.67 1.75
C ALA A 121 -4.97 -7.25 2.17
N THR A 122 -4.45 -6.79 3.32
CA THR A 122 -4.86 -5.52 3.93
C THR A 122 -4.21 -4.28 3.30
N LEU A 123 -3.29 -4.44 2.35
CA LEU A 123 -2.50 -3.34 1.78
C LEU A 123 -3.31 -2.31 0.99
N PRO A 124 -4.39 -2.65 0.28
CA PRO A 124 -5.24 -1.65 -0.38
C PRO A 124 -6.06 -0.82 0.60
N LEU A 125 -6.33 -1.31 1.82
CA LEU A 125 -7.26 -0.69 2.76
C LEU A 125 -6.90 0.75 3.15
N PRO A 126 -5.64 1.08 3.52
CA PRO A 126 -5.28 2.46 3.84
C PRO A 126 -5.56 3.43 2.69
N GLN A 127 -5.32 3.00 1.44
CA GLN A 127 -5.59 3.82 0.27
C GLN A 127 -7.10 4.02 0.06
N ILE A 128 -7.91 2.97 0.28
CA ILE A 128 -9.37 3.03 0.24
C ILE A 128 -9.91 4.05 1.26
N PHE A 129 -9.43 3.97 2.50
CA PHE A 129 -9.85 4.90 3.56
C PHE A 129 -9.45 6.34 3.25
N LYS A 130 -8.23 6.53 2.73
CA LYS A 130 -7.74 7.86 2.34
C LYS A 130 -8.62 8.47 1.25
N ASN A 131 -8.88 7.73 0.17
CA ASN A 131 -9.72 8.17 -0.94
C ASN A 131 -11.15 8.48 -0.47
N HIS A 132 -11.71 7.65 0.43
CA HIS A 132 -13.04 7.88 0.98
C HIS A 132 -13.10 9.15 1.84
N LYS A 133 -12.08 9.40 2.68
CA LYS A 133 -12.01 10.59 3.52
C LYS A 133 -11.75 11.87 2.72
N SER A 134 -10.85 11.83 1.73
CA SER A 134 -10.52 12.99 0.90
C SER A 134 -11.57 13.30 -0.16
N ARG A 135 -12.43 12.33 -0.51
CA ARG A 135 -13.37 12.38 -1.64
C ARG A 135 -12.67 12.80 -2.95
N SER A 136 -11.39 12.49 -3.07
CA SER A 136 -10.52 12.88 -4.18
C SER A 136 -9.39 11.87 -4.35
N CYS A 137 -9.11 11.51 -5.59
CA CYS A 137 -7.97 10.66 -5.97
C CYS A 137 -6.76 11.48 -6.42
N ALA A 138 -6.66 12.76 -6.06
CA ALA A 138 -5.51 13.60 -6.39
C ALA A 138 -4.19 12.96 -5.88
N GLY A 139 -3.25 12.74 -6.80
CA GLY A 139 -1.96 12.08 -6.53
C GLY A 139 -1.96 10.55 -6.66
N PHE A 140 -3.11 9.91 -6.90
CA PHE A 140 -3.18 8.47 -7.21
C PHE A 140 -2.98 8.24 -8.71
N ARG A 141 -1.94 7.48 -9.08
CA ARG A 141 -1.57 7.25 -10.48
C ARG A 141 -2.45 6.15 -11.09
N LEU A 142 -3.20 6.48 -12.15
CA LEU A 142 -4.06 5.52 -12.86
C LEU A 142 -3.28 4.30 -13.39
N SER A 143 -2.04 4.50 -13.86
CA SER A 143 -1.20 3.40 -14.35
C SER A 143 -0.89 2.36 -13.27
N VAL A 144 -0.73 2.79 -12.02
CA VAL A 144 -0.48 1.90 -10.88
C VAL A 144 -1.73 1.08 -10.56
N LEU A 145 -2.90 1.74 -10.52
CA LEU A 145 -4.18 1.07 -10.32
C LEU A 145 -4.47 0.04 -11.40
N ALA A 146 -4.24 0.39 -12.67
CA ALA A 146 -4.43 -0.53 -13.79
C ALA A 146 -3.50 -1.74 -13.68
N ALA A 147 -2.23 -1.53 -13.31
CA ALA A 147 -1.28 -2.62 -13.08
C ALA A 147 -1.70 -3.53 -11.92
N TRP A 148 -2.29 -2.98 -10.85
CA TRP A 148 -2.83 -3.78 -9.74
C TRP A 148 -4.00 -4.65 -10.18
N ILE A 149 -5.02 -4.07 -10.82
CA ILE A 149 -6.18 -4.83 -11.32
C ILE A 149 -5.75 -5.91 -12.32
N LEU A 150 -4.84 -5.59 -13.25
CA LEU A 150 -4.31 -6.56 -14.20
C LEU A 150 -3.55 -7.69 -13.49
N GLY A 151 -2.70 -7.36 -12.53
CA GLY A 151 -1.94 -8.33 -11.74
C GLY A 151 -2.85 -9.25 -10.93
N ASP A 152 -3.89 -8.71 -10.31
CA ASP A 152 -4.87 -9.48 -9.55
C ASP A 152 -5.71 -10.40 -10.43
N LEU A 153 -6.12 -9.93 -11.61
CA LEU A 153 -6.80 -10.79 -12.58
C LEU A 153 -5.90 -11.94 -13.03
N MET A 154 -4.64 -11.66 -13.40
CA MET A 154 -3.67 -12.70 -13.77
C MET A 154 -3.43 -13.69 -12.63
N LYS A 155 -3.30 -13.20 -11.39
CA LYS A 155 -3.10 -14.04 -10.21
C LYS A 155 -4.32 -14.93 -9.95
N LEU A 156 -5.53 -14.40 -10.07
CA LEU A 156 -6.77 -15.19 -9.92
C LEU A 156 -6.92 -16.22 -11.03
N SER A 157 -6.64 -15.85 -12.29
CA SER A 157 -6.62 -16.82 -13.39
C SER A 157 -5.64 -17.96 -13.10
N TYR A 158 -4.44 -17.67 -12.58
CA TYR A 158 -3.50 -18.70 -12.15
C TYR A 158 -4.09 -19.58 -11.03
N PHE A 159 -4.74 -18.99 -10.03
CA PHE A 159 -5.30 -19.74 -8.89
C PHE A 159 -6.43 -20.69 -9.22
N PHE A 160 -7.25 -20.34 -10.21
CA PHE A 160 -8.43 -21.12 -10.61
C PHE A 160 -8.18 -22.00 -11.85
N CYS A 161 -7.28 -21.62 -12.75
CA CYS A 161 -7.02 -22.36 -13.99
C CYS A 161 -5.75 -23.22 -13.94
N SER A 162 -4.88 -23.05 -12.95
CA SER A 162 -3.72 -23.93 -12.78
C SER A 162 -4.15 -25.32 -12.32
N GLN A 163 -3.44 -26.35 -12.82
CA GLN A 163 -3.59 -27.74 -12.40
C GLN A 163 -2.94 -28.00 -11.01
N GLU A 164 -2.21 -27.02 -10.47
CA GLU A 164 -1.60 -27.12 -9.15
C GLU A 164 -2.62 -26.98 -8.01
N VAL A 165 -2.47 -27.81 -6.98
CA VAL A 165 -3.30 -27.72 -5.76
C VAL A 165 -2.81 -26.54 -4.92
N ILE A 166 -3.51 -25.40 -5.06
CA ILE A 166 -3.21 -24.19 -4.30
C ILE A 166 -4.15 -24.13 -3.08
N PRO A 167 -3.64 -23.91 -1.85
CA PRO A 167 -4.48 -23.88 -0.66
C PRO A 167 -5.57 -22.81 -0.74
N TRP A 168 -6.76 -23.13 -0.24
CA TRP A 168 -7.93 -22.22 -0.28
C TRP A 168 -7.67 -20.86 0.38
N ALA A 169 -6.81 -20.81 1.40
CA ALA A 169 -6.41 -19.55 2.04
C ALA A 169 -5.80 -18.54 1.05
N PHE A 170 -4.94 -19.00 0.13
CA PHE A 170 -4.34 -18.14 -0.91
C PHE A 170 -5.39 -17.66 -1.91
N ARG A 171 -6.34 -18.53 -2.28
CA ARG A 171 -7.43 -18.19 -3.22
C ARG A 171 -8.35 -17.12 -2.64
N MET A 172 -8.80 -17.28 -1.40
CA MET A 172 -9.69 -16.33 -0.73
C MET A 172 -9.00 -14.99 -0.48
N CYS A 173 -7.72 -15.02 -0.09
CA CYS A 173 -6.90 -13.82 0.04
C CYS A 173 -6.77 -13.07 -1.30
N GLY A 174 -6.42 -13.77 -2.38
CA GLY A 174 -6.30 -13.17 -3.71
C GLY A 174 -7.62 -12.60 -4.22
N LEU A 175 -8.75 -13.26 -3.94
CA LEU A 175 -10.07 -12.77 -4.31
C LEU A 175 -10.40 -11.47 -3.56
N PHE A 176 -10.12 -11.43 -2.25
CA PHE A 176 -10.30 -10.23 -1.44
C PHE A 176 -9.47 -9.04 -1.95
N GLN A 177 -8.22 -9.27 -2.34
CA GLN A 177 -7.36 -8.24 -2.94
C GLN A 177 -7.97 -7.69 -4.23
N CYS A 178 -8.39 -8.58 -5.13
CA CYS A 178 -9.02 -8.18 -6.39
C CYS A 178 -10.27 -7.33 -6.16
N VAL A 179 -11.11 -7.70 -5.19
CA VAL A 179 -12.30 -6.92 -4.82
C VAL A 179 -11.90 -5.53 -4.30
N CYS A 180 -10.87 -5.43 -3.46
CA CYS A 180 -10.38 -4.15 -2.95
C CYS A 180 -9.81 -3.26 -4.06
N ASP A 181 -9.06 -3.83 -5.00
CA ASP A 181 -8.45 -3.09 -6.11
C ASP A 181 -9.48 -2.66 -7.16
N LEU A 182 -10.49 -3.49 -7.44
CA LEU A 182 -11.66 -3.09 -8.24
C LEU A 182 -12.44 -1.96 -7.55
N TYR A 183 -12.60 -2.03 -6.23
CA TYR A 183 -13.26 -0.96 -5.46
C TYR A 183 -12.48 0.36 -5.53
N LEU A 184 -11.14 0.31 -5.47
CA LEU A 184 -10.29 1.49 -5.74
C LEU A 184 -10.49 2.01 -7.17
N GLY A 185 -10.68 1.13 -8.15
CA GLY A 185 -11.05 1.48 -9.52
C GLY A 185 -12.36 2.28 -9.59
N VAL A 186 -13.39 1.81 -8.88
CA VAL A 186 -14.68 2.51 -8.78
C VAL A 186 -14.52 3.89 -8.13
N GLN A 187 -13.79 3.97 -7.00
CA GLN A 187 -13.51 5.24 -6.33
C GLN A 187 -12.78 6.23 -7.25
N PHE A 188 -11.79 5.73 -8.01
CA PHE A 188 -11.04 6.56 -8.96
C PHE A 188 -11.95 7.14 -10.03
N TRP A 189 -12.83 6.33 -10.60
CA TRP A 189 -13.77 6.78 -11.62
C TRP A 189 -14.76 7.83 -11.07
N MET A 190 -15.33 7.58 -9.89
CA MET A 190 -16.27 8.50 -9.24
C MET A 190 -15.63 9.86 -8.90
N TYR A 191 -14.44 9.86 -8.30
CA TYR A 191 -13.81 11.09 -7.81
C TYR A 191 -13.04 11.84 -8.90
N SER A 192 -12.58 11.17 -9.95
CA SER A 192 -11.98 11.84 -11.12
C SER A 192 -13.05 12.57 -11.96
N GLY A 193 -14.25 11.99 -12.09
CA GLY A 193 -15.35 12.61 -12.82
C GLY A 193 -15.89 13.88 -12.14
N ALA A 194 -15.88 13.93 -10.80
CA ALA A 194 -16.30 15.13 -10.05
C ALA A 194 -15.35 16.32 -10.28
N SER A 195 -14.03 16.10 -10.31
CA SER A 195 -13.03 17.16 -10.55
C SER A 195 -13.09 17.71 -11.99
N PHE A 196 -13.46 16.88 -12.97
CA PHE A 196 -13.63 17.33 -14.36
C PHE A 196 -14.91 18.17 -14.54
N ARG A 197 -15.99 17.85 -13.83
CA ARG A 197 -17.25 18.62 -13.89
C ARG A 197 -17.11 20.03 -13.31
N THR A 198 -16.29 20.25 -12.30
CA THR A 198 -16.05 21.60 -11.74
C THR A 198 -15.19 22.47 -12.66
N ALA A 199 -14.28 21.87 -13.44
CA ALA A 199 -13.47 22.59 -14.43
C ALA A 199 -14.25 22.99 -15.69
N GLY A 200 -15.41 22.36 -15.94
CA GLY A 200 -16.31 22.67 -17.05
C GLY A 200 -17.39 23.71 -16.76
N SER A 201 -17.45 24.26 -15.54
CA SER A 201 -18.27 25.45 -15.29
C SER A 201 -17.51 26.65 -15.84
N PRO A 202 -18.02 27.35 -16.88
CA PRO A 202 -17.44 28.62 -17.27
C PRO A 202 -17.54 29.51 -16.04
N ARG A 203 -16.40 29.95 -15.50
CA ARG A 203 -16.41 31.12 -14.64
C ARG A 203 -17.05 32.21 -15.45
N GLY A 204 -18.30 32.56 -15.11
CA GLY A 204 -18.94 33.76 -15.63
C GLY A 204 -18.00 34.95 -15.41
N PRO A 205 -18.02 35.96 -16.29
CA PRO A 205 -17.07 37.07 -16.20
C PRO A 205 -17.15 37.67 -14.80
N SER A 206 -16.01 37.71 -14.13
CA SER A 206 -15.85 38.33 -12.83
C SER A 206 -16.35 39.77 -12.89
N GLU A 207 -17.37 40.05 -12.09
CA GLU A 207 -18.06 41.32 -11.86
C GLU A 207 -17.16 42.35 -11.14
N SER A 208 -15.89 42.46 -11.56
CA SER A 208 -14.88 43.36 -11.00
C SER A 208 -14.69 44.63 -11.82
N TYR A 209 -15.38 44.78 -12.96
CA TYR A 209 -15.25 45.93 -13.86
C TYR A 209 -16.28 47.05 -13.60
N ASN A 210 -17.33 46.79 -12.81
CA ASN A 210 -18.41 47.76 -12.58
C ASN A 210 -18.22 48.71 -11.40
N VAL A 211 -17.15 48.55 -10.62
CA VAL A 211 -16.85 49.50 -9.52
C VAL A 211 -16.07 50.70 -10.05
N GLU A 212 -15.16 50.51 -11.02
CA GLU A 212 -14.29 51.58 -11.51
C GLU A 212 -15.01 52.57 -12.44
N GLU A 213 -16.01 52.14 -13.23
CA GLU A 213 -16.75 53.06 -14.13
C GLU A 213 -17.72 53.99 -13.36
N LYS A 214 -18.11 53.62 -12.14
CA LYS A 214 -19.05 54.43 -11.35
C LYS A 214 -18.38 55.62 -10.65
N ASP A 215 -17.08 55.52 -10.35
CA ASP A 215 -16.29 56.62 -9.78
C ASP A 215 -15.80 57.61 -10.86
N ILE A 216 -15.63 57.17 -12.11
CA ILE A 216 -15.17 58.05 -13.20
C ILE A 216 -16.29 58.95 -13.74
N ARG A 217 -17.57 58.60 -13.53
CA ARG A 217 -18.72 59.44 -13.96
C ARG A 217 -19.22 60.43 -12.91
N MET A 218 -18.61 60.48 -11.72
CA MET A 218 -19.00 61.41 -10.65
C MET A 218 -17.89 62.43 -10.30
N THR A 219 -17.10 62.82 -11.30
CA THR A 219 -16.27 64.04 -11.28
C THR A 219 -16.62 64.90 -12.49
#